data_AF-A0A4R4RYY7-F1
#
_entry.id   AF-A0A4R4RYY7-F1
#
_cell.length_a   1.000
_cell.length_b   1.000
_cell.length_c   1.000
_cell.angle_alpha   90.00
_cell.angle_beta   90.00
_cell.angle_gamma   90.00
#
_symmetry.space_group_name_H-M   'P 1'
#
loop_
_entity.id
_entity.type
_entity.pdbx_description
1 polymer ?
#
loop_
_entity_poly.entity_id
_entity_poly.type
_entity_poly.pdbx_seq_one_letter_code
_entity_poly.pdbx_strand_id
1 'polypeptide(L)'
;MPGIQQVRRKSRAVLRKSGLAPSGPVYGRLVDAGRSLPIPASARVAVSTAVLRRPWKVPVRFDRLLVGAQGGWTAREFAERTDDLLWPSTPFLDGPHVALLRLADEVPGLTDEQILESAYGRLGLRCIKAGGNYFGGTDEAGVLAAARAFVARYRGEAGPAEDEALRPQQSGPQDPVLVAPVRGSDRYQILDGHHRLAIAAMNGADGADVVAKWLPVTTPLQDLLLKMSWLDGTHELYQPIGAPELESGWTTVRQCTDRLAKMDAFLGERGIAAGRYLDVASCYGWFVARMAERGFDAGGIERDPLAVPLGQAVYGLPDGAVATGDAVEFLGGHDPARWDVVSCFSLLHHFVLGRGPVSAEELIRLLDRATGRVLFFDTGQDNEAWFAESLRGWDPPRVERFLREHTGFDEIVDLGPDEDARPPYEDNYSRHLFACVRTA
;
A
#
# COMPACT_ATOMS: atom_id res chain seq x y z
N MET A 1 -5.71 -29.41 16.98
CA MET A 1 -4.83 -29.25 18.17
C MET A 1 -4.75 -27.77 18.56
N PRO A 2 -5.53 -27.28 19.54
CA PRO A 2 -5.69 -25.84 19.80
C PRO A 2 -4.70 -25.22 20.83
N GLY A 3 -3.85 -26.01 21.49
CA GLY A 3 -3.06 -25.54 22.65
C GLY A 3 -1.79 -24.73 22.35
N ILE A 4 -1.22 -24.82 21.14
CA ILE A 4 0.14 -24.29 20.87
C ILE A 4 0.13 -22.78 20.55
N GLN A 5 -0.94 -22.26 19.92
CA GLN A 5 -1.02 -20.84 19.57
C GLN A 5 -1.40 -19.95 20.76
N GLN A 6 -2.24 -20.44 21.68
CA GLN A 6 -2.63 -19.70 22.88
C GLN A 6 -1.47 -19.58 23.89
N VAL A 7 -0.60 -20.60 23.97
CA VAL A 7 0.64 -20.58 24.76
C VAL A 7 1.68 -19.64 24.13
N ARG A 8 1.75 -19.54 22.80
CA ARG A 8 2.62 -18.58 22.08
C ARG A 8 2.19 -17.11 22.25
N ARG A 9 0.89 -16.83 22.31
CA ARG A 9 0.36 -15.47 22.58
C ARG A 9 0.65 -15.03 24.02
N LYS A 10 0.43 -15.90 25.01
CA LYS A 10 0.73 -15.58 26.43
C LYS A 10 2.22 -15.39 26.70
N SER A 11 3.09 -16.21 26.09
CA SER A 11 4.55 -16.08 26.24
C SER A 11 5.11 -14.81 25.56
N ARG A 12 4.56 -14.38 24.42
CA ARG A 12 4.94 -13.10 23.78
C ARG A 12 4.48 -11.87 24.56
N ALA A 13 3.32 -11.91 25.20
CA ALA A 13 2.85 -10.83 26.06
C ALA A 13 3.73 -10.65 27.32
N VAL A 14 4.23 -11.76 27.89
CA VAL A 14 5.17 -11.76 29.02
C VAL A 14 6.55 -11.24 28.62
N LEU A 15 7.04 -11.58 27.41
CA LEU A 15 8.31 -11.06 26.89
C LEU A 15 8.27 -9.58 26.48
N ARG A 16 7.10 -9.04 26.08
CA ARG A 16 6.89 -7.59 25.88
C ARG A 16 6.93 -6.83 27.21
N LYS A 17 6.43 -7.42 28.31
CA LYS A 17 6.50 -6.80 29.66
C LYS A 17 7.90 -6.79 30.28
N SER A 18 8.81 -7.66 29.82
CA SER A 18 10.18 -7.76 30.35
C SER A 18 11.24 -7.02 29.51
N GLY A 19 10.85 -6.29 28.45
CA GLY A 19 11.80 -5.53 27.61
C GLY A 19 12.75 -6.38 26.76
N LEU A 20 12.51 -7.69 26.65
CA LEU A 20 13.40 -8.65 25.97
C LEU A 20 12.87 -9.15 24.63
N ALA A 21 11.75 -8.61 24.14
CA ALA A 21 11.29 -8.86 22.78
C ALA A 21 12.01 -7.90 21.81
N PRO A 22 12.81 -8.39 20.83
CA PRO A 22 13.42 -7.51 19.85
C PRO A 22 12.33 -6.91 18.96
N SER A 23 12.09 -5.61 19.11
CA SER A 23 11.21 -4.83 18.26
C SER A 23 11.98 -4.37 17.01
N GLY A 24 11.67 -4.99 15.88
CA GLY A 24 12.12 -4.58 14.55
C GLY A 24 12.97 -5.62 13.83
N PRO A 25 13.09 -5.50 12.49
CA PRO A 25 13.93 -6.39 11.72
C PRO A 25 15.38 -6.15 12.11
N VAL A 26 16.01 -7.16 12.71
CA VAL A 26 17.44 -7.23 13.04
C VAL A 26 18.32 -6.84 11.82
N TYR A 27 17.78 -6.98 10.60
CA TYR A 27 18.40 -6.59 9.35
C TYR A 27 18.58 -5.07 9.17
N GLY A 28 17.60 -4.23 9.57
CA GLY A 28 17.75 -2.78 9.47
C GLY A 28 18.90 -2.28 10.34
N ARG A 29 18.98 -2.76 11.58
CA ARG A 29 20.05 -2.40 12.51
C ARG A 29 21.43 -2.96 12.11
N LEU A 30 21.52 -4.13 11.49
CA LEU A 30 22.80 -4.67 11.00
C LEU A 30 23.29 -4.00 9.71
N VAL A 31 22.38 -3.61 8.81
CA VAL A 31 22.73 -2.84 7.61
C VAL A 31 23.11 -1.40 7.99
N ASP A 32 22.41 -0.78 8.95
CA ASP A 32 22.75 0.55 9.46
C ASP A 32 24.05 0.54 10.31
N ALA A 33 24.28 -0.49 11.12
CA ALA A 33 25.54 -0.68 11.85
C ALA A 33 26.72 -1.08 10.93
N GLY A 34 26.45 -1.72 9.79
CA GLY A 34 27.47 -1.99 8.76
C GLY A 34 27.81 -0.75 7.92
N ARG A 35 26.89 0.22 7.83
CA ARG A 35 27.08 1.51 7.14
C ARG A 35 27.88 2.52 7.96
N SER A 36 27.94 2.37 9.29
CA SER A 36 28.74 3.21 10.17
C SER A 36 30.23 2.83 10.23
N LEU A 37 30.62 1.72 9.61
CA LEU A 37 32.03 1.36 9.42
C LEU A 37 32.56 1.94 8.11
N PRO A 38 33.71 2.64 8.10
CA PRO A 38 34.29 3.25 6.90
C PRO A 38 34.96 2.18 6.04
N ILE A 39 34.16 1.27 5.48
CA ILE A 39 34.61 0.27 4.51
C ILE A 39 34.66 0.94 3.13
N PRO A 40 35.80 0.90 2.41
CA PRO A 40 35.91 1.40 1.04
C PRO A 40 34.84 0.79 0.13
N ALA A 41 34.31 1.57 -0.81
CA ALA A 41 33.24 1.13 -1.71
C ALA A 41 33.60 -0.16 -2.48
N SER A 42 34.86 -0.30 -2.92
CA SER A 42 35.38 -1.50 -3.60
C SER A 42 35.36 -2.74 -2.70
N ALA A 43 35.76 -2.62 -1.44
CA ALA A 43 35.71 -3.71 -0.46
C ALA A 43 34.25 -4.09 -0.12
N ARG A 44 33.34 -3.13 -0.06
CA ARG A 44 31.90 -3.37 0.15
C ARG A 44 31.28 -4.14 -1.01
N VAL A 45 31.65 -3.79 -2.26
CA VAL A 45 31.22 -4.52 -3.46
C VAL A 45 31.80 -5.93 -3.49
N ALA A 46 33.08 -6.11 -3.14
CA ALA A 46 33.71 -7.43 -3.10
C ALA A 46 33.06 -8.36 -2.06
N VAL A 47 32.82 -7.87 -0.84
CA VAL A 47 32.12 -8.63 0.23
C VAL A 47 30.68 -8.91 -0.16
N SER A 48 29.96 -7.93 -0.72
CA SER A 48 28.60 -8.15 -1.20
C SER A 48 28.56 -9.19 -2.32
N THR A 49 29.55 -9.22 -3.21
CA THR A 49 29.60 -10.14 -4.34
C THR A 49 29.90 -11.57 -3.88
N ALA A 50 30.85 -11.74 -2.97
CA ALA A 50 31.25 -13.05 -2.47
C ALA A 50 30.23 -13.68 -1.50
N VAL A 51 29.50 -12.87 -0.73
CA VAL A 51 28.69 -13.38 0.39
C VAL A 51 27.19 -13.26 0.15
N LEU A 52 26.73 -12.23 -0.58
CA LEU A 52 25.31 -11.89 -0.67
C LEU A 52 24.68 -12.22 -2.02
N ARG A 53 25.46 -12.59 -3.04
CA ARG A 53 24.97 -12.90 -4.40
C ARG A 53 25.02 -14.40 -4.67
N ARG A 54 24.06 -14.88 -5.44
CA ARG A 54 24.12 -16.25 -5.99
C ARG A 54 25.26 -16.31 -7.02
N PRO A 55 26.06 -17.39 -7.04
CA PRO A 55 27.17 -17.50 -7.98
C PRO A 55 26.75 -17.86 -9.41
N TRP A 56 25.46 -18.19 -9.63
CA TRP A 56 24.88 -18.44 -10.94
C TRP A 56 23.83 -17.38 -11.31
N LYS A 57 23.56 -17.26 -12.61
CA LYS A 57 22.45 -16.44 -13.12
C LYS A 57 21.13 -17.18 -12.93
N VAL A 58 20.07 -16.42 -12.66
CA VAL A 58 18.70 -16.91 -12.51
C VAL A 58 17.86 -16.27 -13.61
N PRO A 59 17.10 -17.06 -14.40
CA PRO A 59 16.18 -16.50 -15.38
C PRO A 59 15.00 -15.86 -14.64
N VAL A 60 14.71 -14.60 -14.94
CA VAL A 60 13.59 -13.85 -14.35
C VAL A 60 12.79 -13.19 -15.47
N ARG A 61 11.48 -13.45 -15.49
CA ARG A 61 10.54 -12.79 -16.41
C ARG A 61 10.38 -11.31 -16.05
N PHE A 62 10.21 -10.45 -17.05
CA PHE A 62 10.08 -9.01 -16.83
C PHE A 62 8.80 -8.63 -16.08
N ASP A 63 7.73 -9.41 -16.24
CA ASP A 63 6.49 -9.23 -15.45
C ASP A 63 6.72 -9.46 -13.95
N ARG A 64 7.77 -10.19 -13.53
CA ARG A 64 8.14 -10.40 -12.12
C ARG A 64 9.09 -9.34 -11.56
N LEU A 65 9.52 -8.36 -12.36
CA LEU A 65 10.42 -7.31 -11.92
C LEU A 65 9.65 -6.08 -11.44
N LEU A 66 10.12 -5.50 -10.33
CA LEU A 66 9.73 -4.20 -9.81
C LEU A 66 10.92 -3.24 -9.95
N VAL A 67 10.65 -1.96 -10.18
CA VAL A 67 11.70 -0.95 -10.12
C VAL A 67 12.26 -0.89 -8.68
N GLY A 68 13.53 -0.49 -8.56
CA GLY A 68 14.22 -0.56 -7.28
C GLY A 68 15.26 0.52 -7.09
N ALA A 69 16.51 0.14 -6.86
CA ALA A 69 17.58 1.11 -6.58
C ALA A 69 17.71 2.14 -7.71
N GLN A 70 17.93 3.41 -7.37
CA GLN A 70 18.05 4.49 -8.33
C GLN A 70 18.91 5.62 -7.75
N GLY A 71 19.71 6.29 -8.59
CA GLY A 71 20.50 7.45 -8.16
C GLY A 71 21.59 7.10 -7.12
N GLY A 72 22.06 5.85 -7.11
CA GLY A 72 22.98 5.36 -6.08
C GLY A 72 22.33 5.04 -4.73
N TRP A 73 21.01 5.13 -4.62
CA TRP A 73 20.25 4.78 -3.42
C TRP A 73 19.59 3.42 -3.54
N THR A 74 19.43 2.74 -2.41
CA THR A 74 18.51 1.60 -2.32
C THR A 74 17.08 2.06 -2.61
N ALA A 75 16.20 1.13 -2.98
CA ALA A 75 14.81 1.46 -3.30
C ALA A 75 14.07 2.13 -2.13
N ARG A 76 14.40 1.75 -0.88
CA ARG A 76 13.88 2.40 0.33
C ARG A 76 14.36 3.84 0.47
N GLU A 77 15.66 4.06 0.37
CA GLU A 77 16.24 5.40 0.45
C GLU A 77 15.71 6.32 -0.65
N PHE A 78 15.48 5.77 -1.85
CA PHE A 78 14.84 6.52 -2.93
C PHE A 78 13.42 6.93 -2.54
N ALA A 79 12.57 5.96 -2.14
CA ALA A 79 11.20 6.23 -1.73
C ALA A 79 11.10 7.29 -0.63
N GLU A 80 11.95 7.20 0.42
CA GLU A 80 11.99 8.16 1.53
C GLU A 80 12.43 9.55 1.08
N ARG A 81 13.42 9.65 0.20
CA ARG A 81 13.97 10.94 -0.27
C ARG A 81 13.06 11.65 -1.26
N THR A 82 12.23 10.90 -1.98
CA THR A 82 11.37 11.45 -3.03
C THR A 82 9.91 11.46 -2.67
N ASP A 83 9.56 11.01 -1.47
CA ASP A 83 8.18 10.83 -1.01
C ASP A 83 7.35 9.99 -1.99
N ASP A 84 7.94 8.87 -2.46
CA ASP A 84 7.31 7.95 -3.40
C ASP A 84 7.32 6.54 -2.81
N LEU A 85 6.35 6.29 -1.93
CA LEU A 85 6.21 5.01 -1.23
C LEU A 85 6.10 3.82 -2.19
N LEU A 86 5.43 4.01 -3.34
CA LEU A 86 5.13 2.97 -4.31
C LEU A 86 6.20 2.79 -5.38
N TRP A 87 7.28 3.57 -5.35
CA TRP A 87 8.40 3.38 -6.27
C TRP A 87 8.83 1.91 -6.29
N PRO A 88 9.15 1.24 -5.17
CA PRO A 88 9.60 -0.15 -5.20
C PRO A 88 8.49 -1.19 -5.40
N SER A 89 7.25 -0.73 -5.58
CA SER A 89 6.05 -1.53 -5.91
C SER A 89 5.66 -1.37 -7.38
N THR A 90 6.31 -0.46 -8.12
CA THR A 90 5.98 -0.18 -9.52
C THR A 90 6.51 -1.31 -10.42
N PRO A 91 5.66 -1.96 -11.25
CA PRO A 91 6.11 -2.93 -12.23
C PRO A 91 7.18 -2.35 -13.15
N PHE A 92 8.23 -3.11 -13.41
CA PHE A 92 9.34 -2.67 -14.25
C PHE A 92 8.90 -2.27 -15.67
N LEU A 93 7.96 -3.03 -16.25
CA LEU A 93 7.44 -2.77 -17.60
C LEU A 93 6.60 -1.48 -17.70
N ASP A 94 6.11 -0.98 -16.57
CA ASP A 94 5.39 0.30 -16.45
C ASP A 94 6.33 1.41 -15.95
N GLY A 95 7.60 1.07 -15.71
CA GLY A 95 8.60 1.98 -15.18
C GLY A 95 9.10 3.01 -16.21
N PRO A 96 9.76 4.08 -15.73
CA PRO A 96 10.17 5.22 -16.55
C PRO A 96 11.17 4.85 -17.67
N HIS A 97 11.99 3.82 -17.46
CA HIS A 97 12.98 3.38 -18.44
C HIS A 97 12.32 2.80 -19.68
N VAL A 98 11.31 1.93 -19.51
CA VAL A 98 10.55 1.35 -20.63
C VAL A 98 9.67 2.41 -21.28
N ALA A 99 9.03 3.27 -20.48
CA ALA A 99 8.19 4.35 -20.97
C ALA A 99 8.93 5.32 -21.92
N LEU A 100 10.19 5.68 -21.61
CA LEU A 100 10.98 6.54 -22.51
C LEU A 100 11.28 5.87 -23.85
N LEU A 101 11.59 4.58 -23.86
CA LEU A 101 11.88 3.87 -25.11
C LEU A 101 10.62 3.72 -25.97
N ARG A 102 9.46 3.41 -25.37
CA ARG A 102 8.16 3.43 -26.07
C ARG A 102 7.90 4.80 -26.69
N LEU A 103 8.09 5.87 -25.92
CA LEU A 103 7.93 7.24 -26.41
C LEU A 103 8.89 7.55 -27.58
N ALA A 104 10.10 6.99 -27.57
CA ALA A 104 11.07 7.15 -28.66
C ALA A 104 10.70 6.38 -29.93
N ASP A 105 9.96 5.27 -29.84
CA ASP A 105 9.39 4.56 -31.00
C ASP A 105 8.18 5.30 -31.57
N GLU A 106 7.33 5.84 -30.69
CA GLU A 106 6.11 6.57 -31.07
C GLU A 106 6.40 7.93 -31.71
N VAL A 107 7.47 8.61 -31.26
CA VAL A 107 7.81 9.97 -31.70
C VAL A 107 9.22 10.01 -32.31
N PRO A 108 9.34 9.98 -33.64
CA PRO A 108 10.60 10.23 -34.33
C PRO A 108 11.12 11.64 -33.99
N GLY A 109 12.35 11.74 -33.49
CA GLY A 109 12.98 13.03 -33.18
C GLY A 109 12.47 13.70 -31.89
N LEU A 110 12.48 12.97 -30.78
CA LEU A 110 12.11 13.51 -29.46
C LEU A 110 12.75 14.87 -29.15
N THR A 111 11.88 15.84 -28.89
CA THR A 111 12.25 17.17 -28.41
C THR A 111 12.72 17.11 -26.95
N ASP A 112 13.45 18.14 -26.51
CA ASP A 112 13.90 18.23 -25.11
C ASP A 112 12.71 18.32 -24.14
N GLU A 113 11.69 19.11 -24.49
CA GLU A 113 10.45 19.25 -23.71
C GLU A 113 9.77 17.89 -23.50
N GLN A 114 9.57 17.11 -24.57
CA GLN A 114 8.98 15.77 -24.48
C GLN A 114 9.79 14.81 -23.59
N ILE A 115 11.13 14.91 -23.61
CA ILE A 115 11.99 14.08 -22.76
C ILE A 115 11.83 14.51 -21.29
N LEU A 116 11.87 15.80 -20.99
CA LEU A 116 11.75 16.32 -19.62
C LEU A 116 10.37 16.05 -19.02
N GLU A 117 9.32 16.15 -19.84
CA GLU A 117 7.94 15.82 -19.47
C GLU A 117 7.66 14.31 -19.44
N SER A 118 8.57 13.46 -19.91
CA SER A 118 8.41 12.01 -19.80
C SER A 118 8.58 11.53 -18.34
N ALA A 119 8.12 10.31 -18.05
CA ALA A 119 8.37 9.69 -16.75
C ALA A 119 9.89 9.56 -16.43
N TYR A 120 10.73 9.37 -17.45
CA TYR A 120 12.18 9.29 -17.30
C TYR A 120 12.81 10.66 -17.02
N GLY A 121 12.38 11.71 -17.71
CA GLY A 121 12.82 13.08 -17.44
C GLY A 121 12.49 13.51 -16.02
N ARG A 122 11.22 13.33 -15.61
CA ARG A 122 10.78 13.58 -14.24
C ARG A 122 11.56 12.78 -13.19
N LEU A 123 11.89 11.51 -13.48
CA LEU A 123 12.76 10.71 -12.61
C LEU A 123 14.13 11.35 -12.43
N GLY A 124 14.77 11.76 -13.53
CA GLY A 124 16.09 12.39 -13.49
C GLY A 124 16.11 13.67 -12.66
N LEU A 125 15.13 14.56 -12.89
CA LEU A 125 14.99 15.80 -12.13
C LEU A 125 14.69 15.56 -10.65
N ARG A 126 13.89 14.54 -10.34
CA ARG A 126 13.63 14.10 -8.96
C ARG A 126 14.90 13.60 -8.27
N CYS A 127 15.74 12.82 -8.95
CA CYS A 127 17.05 12.39 -8.42
C CYS A 127 17.96 13.60 -8.14
N ILE A 128 18.03 14.56 -9.07
CA ILE A 128 18.82 15.79 -8.89
C ILE A 128 18.30 16.60 -7.70
N LYS A 129 16.98 16.80 -7.58
CA LYS A 129 16.38 17.50 -6.45
C LYS A 129 16.71 16.82 -5.11
N ALA A 130 16.66 15.50 -5.06
CA ALA A 130 16.78 14.73 -3.81
C ALA A 130 18.23 14.40 -3.39
N GLY A 131 19.21 14.50 -4.29
CA GLY A 131 20.61 14.30 -3.92
C GLY A 131 21.64 14.70 -4.96
N GLY A 132 21.29 15.69 -5.76
CA GLY A 132 22.23 16.54 -6.50
C GLY A 132 22.75 15.97 -7.82
N ASN A 133 22.38 14.74 -8.20
CA ASN A 133 22.84 14.17 -9.47
C ASN A 133 21.95 13.04 -10.02
N TYR A 134 22.02 12.83 -11.34
CA TYR A 134 21.45 11.71 -12.07
C TYR A 134 22.39 11.29 -13.21
N PHE A 135 23.04 10.13 -13.07
CA PHE A 135 24.08 9.66 -14.00
C PHE A 135 25.16 10.73 -14.30
N GLY A 136 25.60 11.43 -13.26
CA GLY A 136 26.59 12.52 -13.36
C GLY A 136 26.04 13.88 -13.81
N GLY A 137 24.81 13.94 -14.33
CA GLY A 137 24.13 15.21 -14.62
C GLY A 137 23.61 15.87 -13.34
N THR A 138 23.66 17.19 -13.25
CA THR A 138 23.20 17.98 -12.08
C THR A 138 22.07 18.96 -12.42
N ASP A 139 21.60 18.95 -13.66
CA ASP A 139 20.60 19.85 -14.22
C ASP A 139 19.81 19.15 -15.35
N GLU A 140 18.88 19.88 -15.98
CA GLU A 140 18.08 19.41 -17.11
C GLU A 140 18.94 18.94 -18.29
N ALA A 141 20.01 19.67 -18.62
CA ALA A 141 20.91 19.30 -19.70
C ALA A 141 21.57 17.93 -19.46
N GLY A 142 21.96 17.65 -18.22
CA GLY A 142 22.45 16.34 -17.80
C GLY A 142 21.42 15.22 -17.95
N VAL A 143 20.16 15.48 -17.61
CA VAL A 143 19.04 14.52 -17.80
C VAL A 143 18.80 14.25 -19.28
N LEU A 144 18.75 15.30 -20.10
CA LEU A 144 18.61 15.20 -21.56
C LEU A 144 19.75 14.38 -22.18
N ALA A 145 20.99 14.66 -21.77
CA ALA A 145 22.16 13.91 -22.24
C ALA A 145 22.13 12.44 -21.82
N ALA A 146 21.56 12.10 -20.67
CA ALA A 146 21.35 10.71 -20.24
C ALA A 146 20.25 10.02 -21.05
N ALA A 147 19.11 10.67 -21.23
CA ALA A 147 17.99 10.16 -22.01
C ALA A 147 18.37 9.92 -23.48
N ARG A 148 19.04 10.89 -24.13
CA ARG A 148 19.48 10.77 -25.53
C ARG A 148 20.49 9.65 -25.72
N ALA A 149 21.47 9.53 -24.82
CA ALA A 149 22.44 8.42 -24.86
C ALA A 149 21.75 7.06 -24.68
N PHE A 150 20.73 6.98 -23.82
CA PHE A 150 19.96 5.77 -23.63
C PHE A 150 19.14 5.38 -24.87
N VAL A 151 18.44 6.33 -25.48
CA VAL A 151 17.68 6.11 -26.73
C VAL A 151 18.60 5.74 -27.89
N ALA A 152 19.73 6.42 -28.05
CA ALA A 152 20.72 6.10 -29.10
C ALA A 152 21.25 4.67 -28.95
N ARG A 153 21.50 4.21 -27.71
CA ARG A 153 21.90 2.82 -27.44
C ARG A 153 20.80 1.83 -27.80
N TYR A 154 19.55 2.14 -27.47
CA TYR A 154 18.40 1.30 -27.83
C TYR A 154 18.28 1.13 -29.35
N ARG A 155 18.45 2.22 -30.11
CA ARG A 155 18.39 2.20 -31.58
C ARG A 155 19.63 1.62 -32.27
N GLY A 156 20.66 1.26 -31.51
CA GLY A 156 21.95 0.81 -32.06
C GLY A 156 22.76 1.92 -32.75
N GLU A 157 22.39 3.18 -32.56
CA GLU A 157 23.09 4.37 -33.10
C GLU A 157 24.38 4.66 -32.34
N ALA A 158 24.45 4.25 -31.06
CA ALA A 158 25.64 4.29 -30.24
C ALA A 158 26.01 2.87 -29.81
N GLY A 159 27.21 2.41 -30.22
CA GLY A 159 27.79 1.17 -29.71
C GLY A 159 28.04 1.25 -28.20
N PRO A 160 28.26 0.12 -27.52
CA PRO A 160 28.85 0.14 -26.19
C PRO A 160 30.25 0.75 -26.34
N ALA A 161 30.40 2.04 -26.05
CA ALA A 161 31.71 2.68 -26.12
C ALA A 161 32.62 2.00 -25.09
N GLU A 162 33.53 1.15 -25.55
CA GLU A 162 34.49 0.44 -24.70
C GLU A 162 35.43 1.43 -23.97
N ASP A 163 35.55 2.65 -24.49
CA ASP A 163 36.41 3.73 -24.00
C ASP A 163 35.67 4.96 -23.39
N GLU A 164 34.33 4.97 -23.34
CA GLU A 164 33.65 6.05 -22.59
C GLU A 164 33.77 5.80 -21.09
N ALA A 165 34.33 6.78 -20.38
CA ALA A 165 34.35 6.77 -18.93
C ALA A 165 32.92 6.56 -18.40
N LEU A 166 32.70 5.46 -17.67
CA LEU A 166 31.40 5.15 -17.08
C LEU A 166 30.90 6.35 -16.28
N ARG A 167 29.68 6.79 -16.58
CA ARG A 167 29.05 7.84 -15.77
C ARG A 167 28.89 7.35 -14.33
N PRO A 168 28.95 8.24 -13.32
CA PRO A 168 28.66 7.86 -11.95
C PRO A 168 27.34 7.09 -11.88
N GLN A 169 27.32 5.99 -11.12
CA GLN A 169 26.15 5.11 -10.91
C GLN A 169 25.65 4.37 -12.17
N GLN A 170 26.42 4.38 -13.25
CA GLN A 170 26.15 3.55 -14.43
C GLN A 170 27.05 2.31 -14.41
N SER A 171 26.43 1.13 -14.47
CA SER A 171 27.12 -0.13 -14.73
C SER A 171 27.49 -0.26 -16.21
N GLY A 172 28.63 -0.89 -16.52
CA GLY A 172 29.09 -1.14 -17.87
C GLY A 172 28.29 -2.24 -18.61
N PRO A 173 28.44 -2.38 -19.94
CA PRO A 173 27.66 -3.34 -20.74
C PRO A 173 27.83 -4.80 -20.30
N GLN A 174 29.02 -5.16 -19.79
CA GLN A 174 29.36 -6.52 -19.35
C GLN A 174 29.03 -6.79 -17.88
N ASP A 175 28.65 -5.76 -17.12
CA ASP A 175 28.24 -5.95 -15.73
C ASP A 175 26.92 -6.74 -15.68
N PRO A 176 26.77 -7.67 -14.73
CA PRO A 176 25.53 -8.42 -14.58
C PRO A 176 24.40 -7.50 -14.12
N VAL A 177 23.19 -7.73 -14.63
CA VAL A 177 21.97 -7.19 -14.01
C VAL A 177 21.81 -7.78 -12.61
N LEU A 178 21.58 -6.92 -11.62
CA LEU A 178 21.45 -7.32 -10.22
C LEU A 178 20.02 -7.14 -9.73
N VAL A 179 19.51 -8.16 -9.04
CA VAL A 179 18.18 -8.10 -8.43
C VAL A 179 18.19 -8.61 -6.98
N ALA A 180 17.18 -8.25 -6.20
CA ALA A 180 16.89 -8.85 -4.90
C ALA A 180 15.49 -9.48 -4.91
N PRO A 181 15.30 -10.71 -4.38
CA PRO A 181 13.96 -11.25 -4.16
C PRO A 181 13.16 -10.35 -3.21
N VAL A 182 11.87 -10.15 -3.45
CA VAL A 182 10.98 -9.42 -2.54
C VAL A 182 10.32 -10.40 -1.58
N ARG A 183 10.43 -10.11 -0.28
CA ARG A 183 10.00 -10.99 0.79
C ARG A 183 8.51 -11.33 0.69
N GLY A 184 8.22 -12.62 0.80
CA GLY A 184 6.83 -13.11 0.82
C GLY A 184 6.16 -13.15 -0.55
N SER A 185 6.85 -12.77 -1.63
CA SER A 185 6.30 -12.71 -2.97
C SER A 185 7.14 -13.49 -3.98
N ASP A 186 6.65 -13.63 -5.21
CA ASP A 186 7.42 -14.13 -6.35
C ASP A 186 8.11 -13.02 -7.18
N ARG A 187 8.10 -11.78 -6.68
CA ARG A 187 8.66 -10.60 -7.34
C ARG A 187 10.14 -10.40 -7.01
N TYR A 188 10.82 -9.65 -7.87
CA TYR A 188 12.20 -9.22 -7.67
C TYR A 188 12.32 -7.70 -7.85
N GLN A 189 13.10 -7.06 -6.98
CA GLN A 189 13.43 -5.65 -7.08
C GLN A 189 14.75 -5.46 -7.83
N ILE A 190 14.76 -4.59 -8.84
CA ILE A 190 15.98 -4.28 -9.60
C ILE A 190 16.94 -3.46 -8.74
N LEU A 191 18.19 -3.92 -8.61
CA LEU A 191 19.25 -3.22 -7.90
C LEU A 191 20.20 -2.50 -8.85
N ASP A 192 20.36 -3.03 -10.06
CA ASP A 192 21.20 -2.47 -11.11
C ASP A 192 20.79 -3.02 -12.48
N GLY A 193 20.91 -2.20 -13.53
CA GLY A 193 20.70 -2.63 -14.91
C GLY A 193 19.35 -2.27 -15.53
N HIS A 194 18.60 -1.30 -14.99
CA HIS A 194 17.29 -0.88 -15.52
C HIS A 194 17.32 -0.56 -17.02
N HIS A 195 18.32 0.19 -17.50
CA HIS A 195 18.48 0.49 -18.92
C HIS A 195 18.66 -0.75 -19.79
N ARG A 196 19.47 -1.73 -19.33
CA ARG A 196 19.73 -2.97 -20.07
C ARG A 196 18.46 -3.83 -20.15
N LEU A 197 17.75 -3.95 -19.03
CA LEU A 197 16.47 -4.64 -18.97
C LEU A 197 15.44 -3.97 -19.89
N ALA A 198 15.39 -2.64 -19.91
CA ALA A 198 14.43 -1.90 -20.74
C ALA A 198 14.70 -2.08 -22.23
N ILE A 199 15.96 -2.03 -22.66
CA ILE A 199 16.35 -2.35 -24.04
C ILE A 199 15.96 -3.79 -24.39
N ALA A 200 16.25 -4.76 -23.53
CA ALA A 200 15.90 -6.15 -23.77
C ALA A 200 14.37 -6.34 -23.91
N ALA A 201 13.58 -5.74 -23.03
CA ALA A 201 12.12 -5.76 -23.08
C ALA A 201 11.57 -5.14 -24.38
N MET A 202 12.10 -3.97 -24.76
CA MET A 202 11.68 -3.29 -25.99
C MET A 202 12.13 -4.00 -27.28
N ASN A 203 13.14 -4.87 -27.20
CA ASN A 203 13.55 -5.76 -28.28
C ASN A 203 12.76 -7.08 -28.30
N GLY A 204 11.71 -7.22 -27.49
CA GLY A 204 10.79 -8.35 -27.51
C GLY A 204 11.17 -9.52 -26.61
N ALA A 205 12.18 -9.41 -25.75
CA ALA A 205 12.43 -10.41 -24.72
C ALA A 205 11.33 -10.38 -23.63
N ASP A 206 11.03 -11.54 -23.06
CA ASP A 206 10.06 -11.72 -21.96
C ASP A 206 10.73 -11.83 -20.58
N GLY A 207 12.06 -11.93 -20.54
CA GLY A 207 12.87 -12.04 -19.34
C GLY A 207 14.37 -11.88 -19.59
N ALA A 208 15.15 -12.00 -18.52
CA ALA A 208 16.61 -11.95 -18.59
C ALA A 208 17.28 -12.87 -17.55
N ASP A 209 18.50 -13.30 -17.85
CA ASP A 209 19.38 -13.98 -16.90
C ASP A 209 20.06 -12.95 -15.98
N VAL A 210 19.68 -12.94 -14.71
CA VAL A 210 20.12 -11.94 -13.72
C VAL A 210 20.89 -12.56 -12.56
N VAL A 211 21.70 -11.77 -11.85
CA VAL A 211 22.33 -12.19 -10.60
C VAL A 211 21.47 -11.74 -9.44
N ALA A 212 20.88 -12.70 -8.73
CA ALA A 212 20.03 -12.44 -7.57
C ALA A 212 20.81 -12.46 -6.25
N LYS A 213 20.39 -11.62 -5.29
CA LYS A 213 20.82 -11.74 -3.89
C LYS A 213 20.25 -12.99 -3.23
N TRP A 214 20.96 -13.52 -2.23
CA TRP A 214 20.48 -14.62 -1.37
C TRP A 214 19.35 -14.17 -0.45
N LEU A 215 19.50 -13.01 0.15
CA LEU A 215 18.57 -12.50 1.16
C LEU A 215 17.47 -11.66 0.50
N PRO A 216 16.19 -11.91 0.83
CA PRO A 216 15.09 -11.11 0.33
C PRO A 216 15.04 -9.74 1.02
N VAL A 217 14.57 -8.73 0.28
CA VAL A 217 14.30 -7.37 0.76
C VAL A 217 12.80 -7.18 1.01
N THR A 218 12.43 -6.19 1.83
CA THR A 218 11.05 -5.71 1.95
C THR A 218 10.90 -4.40 1.18
N THR A 219 9.70 -4.14 0.65
CA THR A 219 9.36 -2.83 0.06
C THR A 219 8.94 -1.84 1.16
N PRO A 220 9.05 -0.52 0.93
CA PRO A 220 8.53 0.48 1.86
C PRO A 220 7.04 0.32 2.16
N LEU A 221 6.23 -0.08 1.17
CA LEU A 221 4.82 -0.42 1.37
C LEU A 221 4.65 -1.59 2.35
N GLN A 222 5.38 -2.69 2.17
CA GLN A 222 5.36 -3.81 3.12
C GLN A 222 5.79 -3.37 4.53
N ASP A 223 6.84 -2.55 4.63
CA ASP A 223 7.32 -2.04 5.91
C ASP A 223 6.29 -1.12 6.60
N LEU A 224 5.54 -0.32 5.83
CA LEU A 224 4.47 0.53 6.35
C LEU A 224 3.31 -0.32 6.87
N LEU A 225 2.85 -1.29 6.08
CA LEU A 225 1.77 -2.21 6.45
C LEU A 225 2.11 -2.98 7.73
N LEU A 226 3.32 -3.55 7.82
CA LEU A 226 3.77 -4.29 9.00
C LEU A 226 3.85 -3.44 10.28
N LYS A 227 3.90 -2.10 10.17
CA LYS A 227 3.91 -1.18 11.32
C LYS A 227 2.51 -0.76 11.75
N MET A 228 1.49 -0.95 10.91
CA MET A 228 0.13 -0.55 11.25
C MET A 228 -0.37 -1.33 12.47
N SER A 229 -1.06 -0.60 13.35
CA SER A 229 -1.48 -1.06 14.67
C SER A 229 -2.41 -2.27 14.63
N TRP A 230 -3.22 -2.39 13.58
CA TRP A 230 -4.22 -3.46 13.45
C TRP A 230 -3.63 -4.80 12.97
N LEU A 231 -2.43 -4.80 12.36
CA LEU A 231 -1.80 -6.01 11.81
C LEU A 231 -1.02 -6.85 12.82
N ASP A 232 -0.54 -6.27 13.93
CA ASP A 232 0.43 -6.92 14.85
C ASP A 232 1.58 -7.66 14.11
N GLY A 233 1.95 -7.16 12.93
CA GLY A 233 2.99 -7.71 12.06
C GLY A 233 2.63 -8.96 11.25
N THR A 234 1.35 -9.29 11.05
CA THR A 234 0.90 -10.35 10.14
C THR A 234 0.94 -9.89 8.67
N HIS A 235 0.94 -10.85 7.74
CA HIS A 235 0.82 -10.58 6.30
C HIS A 235 -0.65 -10.65 5.87
N GLU A 236 -1.43 -9.71 6.38
CA GLU A 236 -2.86 -9.59 6.09
C GLU A 236 -3.11 -8.17 5.56
N LEU A 237 -4.16 -7.98 4.75
CA LEU A 237 -4.57 -6.67 4.25
C LEU A 237 -6.01 -6.45 4.68
N TYR A 238 -6.29 -5.41 5.47
CA TYR A 238 -7.66 -5.24 5.97
C TYR A 238 -8.61 -4.90 4.83
N GLN A 239 -8.16 -4.01 3.95
CA GLN A 239 -8.85 -3.59 2.73
C GLN A 239 -7.94 -3.87 1.51
N PRO A 240 -8.50 -3.92 0.29
CA PRO A 240 -7.74 -4.30 -0.91
C PRO A 240 -6.64 -3.31 -1.30
N ILE A 241 -5.41 -3.79 -1.50
CA ILE A 241 -4.29 -2.99 -2.03
C ILE A 241 -3.77 -3.64 -3.32
N GLY A 242 -3.80 -2.89 -4.42
CA GLY A 242 -3.41 -3.35 -5.76
C GLY A 242 -1.91 -3.32 -6.03
N ALA A 243 -1.07 -3.79 -5.10
CA ALA A 243 0.39 -3.79 -5.27
C ALA A 243 0.92 -5.20 -5.64
N PRO A 244 1.75 -5.35 -6.69
CA PRO A 244 2.15 -6.66 -7.22
C PRO A 244 2.91 -7.56 -6.24
N GLU A 245 3.66 -6.98 -5.29
CA GLU A 245 4.38 -7.74 -4.26
C GLU A 245 3.48 -8.26 -3.13
N LEU A 246 2.21 -7.85 -3.09
CA LEU A 246 1.24 -8.27 -2.08
C LEU A 246 0.30 -9.36 -2.62
N GLU A 247 0.19 -9.52 -3.94
CA GLU A 247 -0.68 -10.52 -4.58
C GLU A 247 -0.42 -11.95 -4.11
N SER A 248 0.86 -12.26 -3.85
CA SER A 248 1.29 -13.54 -3.30
C SER A 248 1.76 -13.33 -1.87
N GLY A 249 1.22 -14.13 -0.95
CA GLY A 249 1.67 -14.17 0.44
C GLY A 249 1.03 -13.15 1.39
N TRP A 250 0.14 -12.28 0.91
CA TRP A 250 -0.72 -11.45 1.76
C TRP A 250 -2.19 -11.80 1.55
N THR A 251 -2.89 -12.11 2.64
CA THR A 251 -4.31 -12.44 2.58
C THR A 251 -5.13 -11.17 2.77
N THR A 252 -6.01 -10.84 1.81
CA THR A 252 -6.98 -9.77 2.02
C THR A 252 -8.11 -10.28 2.92
N VAL A 253 -8.31 -9.59 4.03
CA VAL A 253 -9.24 -9.93 5.11
C VAL A 253 -10.65 -9.50 4.75
N ARG A 254 -10.82 -8.26 4.25
CA ARG A 254 -12.10 -7.75 3.75
C ARG A 254 -11.95 -7.33 2.29
N GLN A 255 -12.73 -7.92 1.41
CA GLN A 255 -12.70 -7.60 -0.02
C GLN A 255 -13.34 -6.25 -0.33
N CYS A 256 -14.25 -5.78 0.53
CA CYS A 256 -14.96 -4.48 0.46
C CYS A 256 -15.86 -4.24 -0.76
N THR A 257 -15.60 -4.88 -1.90
CA THR A 257 -16.32 -4.70 -3.17
C THR A 257 -17.79 -5.10 -3.09
N ASP A 258 -18.11 -6.13 -2.32
CA ASP A 258 -19.48 -6.62 -2.09
C ASP A 258 -20.30 -5.63 -1.25
N ARG A 259 -19.72 -5.10 -0.17
CA ARG A 259 -20.35 -4.05 0.65
C ARG A 259 -20.58 -2.78 -0.17
N LEU A 260 -19.59 -2.38 -0.96
CA LEU A 260 -19.73 -1.24 -1.88
C LEU A 260 -20.85 -1.46 -2.91
N ALA A 261 -20.94 -2.65 -3.51
CA ALA A 261 -22.00 -2.96 -4.47
C ALA A 261 -23.40 -2.87 -3.85
N LYS A 262 -23.56 -3.30 -2.60
CA LYS A 262 -24.81 -3.14 -1.84
C LYS A 262 -25.12 -1.69 -1.51
N MET A 263 -24.11 -0.93 -1.08
CA MET A 263 -24.24 0.51 -0.85
C MET A 263 -24.70 1.22 -2.13
N ASP A 264 -24.09 0.91 -3.27
CA ASP A 264 -24.42 1.51 -4.56
C ASP A 264 -25.84 1.20 -5.01
N ALA A 265 -26.24 -0.07 -4.95
CA ALA A 265 -27.59 -0.47 -5.28
C ALA A 265 -28.60 0.29 -4.42
N PHE A 266 -28.35 0.35 -3.11
CA PHE A 266 -29.22 1.04 -2.17
C PHE A 266 -29.28 2.55 -2.42
N LEU A 267 -28.13 3.22 -2.60
CA LEU A 267 -28.08 4.66 -2.88
C LEU A 267 -28.75 4.99 -4.22
N GLY A 268 -28.55 4.16 -5.24
CA GLY A 268 -29.17 4.28 -6.55
C GLY A 268 -30.71 4.18 -6.48
N GLU A 269 -31.23 3.18 -5.75
CA GLU A 269 -32.67 3.03 -5.51
C GLU A 269 -33.28 4.24 -4.78
N ARG A 270 -32.50 4.90 -3.92
CA ARG A 270 -32.91 6.11 -3.18
C ARG A 270 -32.62 7.42 -3.93
N GLY A 271 -32.05 7.36 -5.14
CA GLY A 271 -31.71 8.54 -5.93
C GLY A 271 -30.62 9.42 -5.31
N ILE A 272 -29.74 8.86 -4.48
CA ILE A 272 -28.65 9.57 -3.81
C ILE A 272 -27.36 9.37 -4.62
N ALA A 273 -27.02 10.34 -5.46
CA ALA A 273 -25.85 10.26 -6.35
C ALA A 273 -24.64 11.08 -5.89
N ALA A 274 -24.82 12.04 -4.96
CA ALA A 274 -23.78 12.90 -4.45
C ALA A 274 -24.15 13.45 -3.06
N GLY A 275 -23.17 14.04 -2.38
CA GLY A 275 -23.33 14.64 -1.05
C GLY A 275 -22.03 14.58 -0.26
N ARG A 276 -22.08 14.94 1.01
CA ARG A 276 -20.96 14.75 1.93
C ARG A 276 -20.95 13.34 2.47
N TYR A 277 -19.83 12.64 2.34
CA TYR A 277 -19.65 11.28 2.82
C TYR A 277 -18.58 11.22 3.92
N LEU A 278 -18.83 10.45 4.98
CA LEU A 278 -17.86 10.16 6.03
C LEU A 278 -17.70 8.64 6.22
N ASP A 279 -16.47 8.15 6.16
CA ASP A 279 -16.12 6.80 6.59
C ASP A 279 -15.47 6.82 7.99
N VAL A 280 -16.14 6.23 8.98
CA VAL A 280 -15.70 6.18 10.38
C VAL A 280 -14.93 4.88 10.63
N ALA A 281 -13.71 5.01 11.17
CA ALA A 281 -12.72 3.93 11.23
C ALA A 281 -12.35 3.44 9.81
N SER A 282 -11.95 4.40 8.97
CA SER A 282 -11.78 4.19 7.53
C SER A 282 -10.63 3.25 7.15
N CYS A 283 -9.80 2.84 8.11
CA CYS A 283 -8.63 1.99 7.92
C CYS A 283 -7.68 2.52 6.84
N TYR A 284 -7.66 1.95 5.63
CA TYR A 284 -6.79 2.45 4.54
C TYR A 284 -7.42 3.60 3.75
N GLY A 285 -8.71 3.87 3.96
CA GLY A 285 -9.48 4.84 3.19
C GLY A 285 -10.04 4.29 1.88
N TRP A 286 -10.17 2.97 1.74
CA TRP A 286 -10.67 2.36 0.51
C TRP A 286 -12.09 2.86 0.15
N PHE A 287 -13.02 2.90 1.12
CA PHE A 287 -14.36 3.41 0.85
C PHE A 287 -14.37 4.92 0.59
N VAL A 288 -13.49 5.70 1.24
CA VAL A 288 -13.30 7.14 0.95
C VAL A 288 -12.95 7.34 -0.52
N ALA A 289 -11.97 6.61 -1.04
CA ALA A 289 -11.56 6.69 -2.45
C ALA A 289 -12.70 6.30 -3.39
N ARG A 290 -13.38 5.17 -3.10
CA ARG A 290 -14.48 4.67 -3.94
C ARG A 290 -15.70 5.58 -3.95
N MET A 291 -16.04 6.23 -2.82
CA MET A 291 -17.15 7.17 -2.75
C MET A 291 -16.79 8.51 -3.42
N ALA A 292 -15.53 8.95 -3.33
CA ALA A 292 -15.05 10.12 -4.07
C ALA A 292 -15.18 9.93 -5.60
N GLU A 293 -14.79 8.76 -6.12
CA GLU A 293 -14.95 8.39 -7.53
C GLU A 293 -16.41 8.42 -8.01
N ARG A 294 -17.37 8.27 -7.09
CA ARG A 294 -18.81 8.33 -7.35
C ARG A 294 -19.40 9.74 -7.27
N GLY A 295 -18.58 10.76 -6.98
CA GLY A 295 -19.01 12.16 -6.92
C GLY A 295 -19.41 12.65 -5.52
N PHE A 296 -19.11 11.90 -4.46
CA PHE A 296 -19.26 12.41 -3.09
C PHE A 296 -18.05 13.28 -2.70
N ASP A 297 -18.31 14.29 -1.88
CA ASP A 297 -17.28 14.95 -1.07
C ASP A 297 -16.96 14.02 0.10
N ALA A 298 -16.00 13.12 -0.14
CA ALA A 298 -15.70 11.97 0.72
C ALA A 298 -14.55 12.26 1.67
N GLY A 299 -14.79 12.05 2.96
CA GLY A 299 -13.76 12.08 4.00
C GLY A 299 -13.78 10.84 4.88
N GLY A 300 -12.71 10.64 5.65
CA GLY A 300 -12.60 9.56 6.62
C GLY A 300 -12.01 10.02 7.95
N ILE A 301 -12.19 9.21 8.99
CA ILE A 301 -11.51 9.34 10.29
C ILE A 301 -10.91 8.00 10.68
N GLU A 302 -9.62 7.99 10.98
CA GLU A 302 -8.89 6.80 11.42
C GLU A 302 -7.98 7.14 12.61
N ARG A 303 -7.84 6.21 13.54
CA ARG A 303 -7.00 6.38 14.72
C ARG A 303 -5.52 6.17 14.40
N ASP A 304 -5.21 5.24 13.50
CA ASP A 304 -3.83 4.96 13.12
C ASP A 304 -3.27 6.07 12.20
N PRO A 305 -2.25 6.84 12.61
CA PRO A 305 -1.68 7.89 11.78
C PRO A 305 -1.06 7.37 10.48
N LEU A 306 -0.71 6.08 10.39
CA LEU A 306 -0.15 5.49 9.17
C LEU A 306 -1.20 5.26 8.07
N ALA A 307 -2.49 5.34 8.41
CA ALA A 307 -3.58 5.26 7.44
C ALA A 307 -3.52 6.37 6.39
N VAL A 308 -3.15 7.58 6.80
CA VAL A 308 -3.09 8.77 5.93
C VAL A 308 -2.05 8.58 4.82
N PRO A 309 -0.75 8.40 5.10
CA PRO A 309 0.24 8.23 4.04
C PRO A 309 0.00 6.95 3.21
N LEU A 310 -0.59 5.90 3.80
CA LEU A 310 -0.97 4.71 3.04
C LEU A 310 -2.08 5.00 2.03
N GLY A 311 -3.18 5.62 2.46
CA GLY A 311 -4.33 5.93 1.60
C GLY A 311 -3.97 6.94 0.51
N GLN A 312 -3.13 7.93 0.82
CA GLN A 312 -2.56 8.86 -0.15
C GLN A 312 -1.74 8.12 -1.22
N ALA A 313 -0.84 7.24 -0.80
CA ALA A 313 0.01 6.51 -1.72
C ALA A 313 -0.77 5.50 -2.58
N VAL A 314 -1.63 4.68 -1.98
CA VAL A 314 -2.28 3.55 -2.65
C VAL A 314 -3.54 3.94 -3.42
N TYR A 315 -4.32 4.91 -2.92
CA TYR A 315 -5.58 5.31 -3.53
C TYR A 315 -5.58 6.74 -4.07
N GLY A 316 -4.47 7.47 -3.96
CA GLY A 316 -4.38 8.86 -4.43
C GLY A 316 -5.28 9.82 -3.65
N LEU A 317 -5.58 9.51 -2.38
CA LEU A 317 -6.38 10.40 -1.54
C LEU A 317 -5.69 11.76 -1.39
N PRO A 318 -6.41 12.88 -1.49
CA PRO A 318 -5.80 14.20 -1.29
C PRO A 318 -5.46 14.44 0.19
N ASP A 319 -4.58 15.39 0.44
CA ASP A 319 -4.27 15.88 1.79
C ASP A 319 -5.57 16.27 2.52
N GLY A 320 -5.73 15.78 3.75
CA GLY A 320 -6.90 16.06 4.58
C GLY A 320 -8.14 15.21 4.26
N ALA A 321 -8.11 14.33 3.26
CA ALA A 321 -9.22 13.41 3.00
C ALA A 321 -9.50 12.47 4.17
N VAL A 322 -8.45 12.06 4.90
CA VAL A 322 -8.58 11.25 6.12
C VAL A 322 -8.01 12.04 7.29
N ALA A 323 -8.85 12.33 8.27
CA ALA A 323 -8.41 12.88 9.55
C ALA A 323 -7.82 11.76 10.42
N THR A 324 -6.82 12.11 11.24
CA THR A 324 -6.29 11.21 12.26
C THR A 324 -6.81 11.59 13.65
N GLY A 325 -7.41 10.64 14.37
CA GLY A 325 -7.91 10.90 15.72
C GLY A 325 -8.84 9.83 16.27
N ASP A 326 -9.37 10.07 17.46
CA ASP A 326 -10.40 9.23 18.04
C ASP A 326 -11.77 9.54 17.41
N ALA A 327 -12.49 8.49 16.98
CA ALA A 327 -13.78 8.64 16.30
C ALA A 327 -14.84 9.29 17.19
N VAL A 328 -14.83 9.06 18.51
CA VAL A 328 -15.82 9.61 19.45
C VAL A 328 -15.59 11.12 19.61
N GLU A 329 -14.35 11.53 19.83
CA GLU A 329 -13.97 12.94 19.90
C GLU A 329 -14.28 13.66 18.58
N PHE A 330 -13.92 13.03 17.45
CA PHE A 330 -14.19 13.56 16.13
C PHE A 330 -15.69 13.78 15.91
N LEU A 331 -16.52 12.75 16.09
CA LEU A 331 -17.97 12.85 15.90
C LEU A 331 -18.62 13.85 16.87
N GLY A 332 -18.16 13.90 18.12
CA GLY A 332 -18.65 14.82 19.15
C GLY A 332 -18.33 16.29 18.87
N GLY A 333 -17.21 16.57 18.20
CA GLY A 333 -16.77 17.93 17.86
C GLY A 333 -17.45 18.57 16.64
N HIS A 334 -18.36 17.85 15.98
CA HIS A 334 -18.98 18.28 14.72
C HIS A 334 -20.47 18.58 14.88
N ASP A 335 -21.03 19.38 13.96
CA ASP A 335 -22.47 19.70 13.96
C ASP A 335 -23.34 18.47 13.60
N PRO A 336 -24.59 18.41 14.10
CA PRO A 336 -25.54 17.37 13.69
C PRO A 336 -25.79 17.38 12.18
N ALA A 337 -26.10 16.21 11.61
CA ALA A 337 -26.43 15.98 10.20
C ALA A 337 -25.41 16.60 9.23
N ARG A 338 -24.13 16.67 9.63
CA ARG A 338 -23.07 17.22 8.80
C ARG A 338 -22.77 16.36 7.58
N TRP A 339 -23.02 15.06 7.58
CA TRP A 339 -22.75 14.22 6.42
C TRP A 339 -24.05 13.63 5.88
N ASP A 340 -24.27 13.69 4.57
CA ASP A 340 -25.44 13.09 3.96
C ASP A 340 -25.41 11.57 4.11
N VAL A 341 -24.23 10.98 3.90
CA VAL A 341 -24.00 9.54 4.03
C VAL A 341 -22.84 9.28 4.98
N VAL A 342 -23.02 8.35 5.91
CA VAL A 342 -21.96 7.90 6.82
C VAL A 342 -21.80 6.39 6.66
N SER A 343 -20.58 5.87 6.66
CA SER A 343 -20.32 4.46 6.93
C SER A 343 -19.57 4.30 8.24
N CYS A 344 -19.90 3.24 8.97
CA CYS A 344 -19.16 2.81 10.14
C CYS A 344 -19.11 1.29 10.12
N PHE A 345 -18.01 0.75 9.63
CA PHE A 345 -17.83 -0.67 9.48
C PHE A 345 -16.93 -1.21 10.57
N SER A 346 -17.37 -2.29 11.21
CA SER A 346 -16.50 -3.12 12.03
C SER A 346 -15.88 -2.38 13.22
N LEU A 347 -16.62 -1.45 13.79
CA LEU A 347 -16.17 -0.65 14.94
C LEU A 347 -16.97 -0.95 16.23
N LEU A 348 -18.31 -1.02 16.15
CA LEU A 348 -19.17 -1.05 17.34
C LEU A 348 -18.86 -2.21 18.31
N HIS A 349 -18.52 -3.39 17.81
CA HIS A 349 -18.17 -4.53 18.65
C HIS A 349 -17.00 -4.26 19.61
N HIS A 350 -16.08 -3.34 19.28
CA HIS A 350 -15.06 -2.91 20.24
C HIS A 350 -15.68 -2.22 21.47
N PHE A 351 -16.77 -1.48 21.29
CA PHE A 351 -17.49 -0.76 22.34
C PHE A 351 -18.39 -1.70 23.13
N VAL A 352 -19.05 -2.64 22.46
CA VAL A 352 -19.80 -3.74 23.11
C VAL A 352 -18.91 -4.54 24.06
N LEU A 353 -17.66 -4.79 23.65
CA LEU A 353 -16.66 -5.51 24.46
C LEU A 353 -15.98 -4.63 25.52
N GLY A 354 -16.43 -3.39 25.73
CA GLY A 354 -15.88 -2.46 26.72
C GLY A 354 -14.47 -1.94 26.40
N ARG A 355 -14.07 -1.94 25.12
CA ARG A 355 -12.75 -1.46 24.66
C ARG A 355 -12.78 -0.03 24.13
N GLY A 356 -13.98 0.53 23.91
CA GLY A 356 -14.19 1.92 23.50
C GLY A 356 -14.18 2.90 24.69
N PRO A 357 -13.97 4.20 24.44
CA PRO A 357 -13.97 5.22 25.49
C PRO A 357 -15.38 5.59 25.99
N VAL A 358 -16.43 5.17 25.27
CA VAL A 358 -17.84 5.34 25.63
C VAL A 358 -18.59 4.01 25.45
N SER A 359 -19.87 3.98 25.81
CA SER A 359 -20.70 2.79 25.60
C SER A 359 -21.04 2.60 24.11
N ALA A 360 -21.52 1.40 23.75
CA ALA A 360 -21.98 1.11 22.39
C ALA A 360 -23.17 2.00 22.00
N GLU A 361 -24.09 2.25 22.95
CA GLU A 361 -25.25 3.11 22.78
C GLU A 361 -24.84 4.57 22.53
N GLU A 362 -23.77 5.04 23.18
CA GLU A 362 -23.28 6.40 22.96
C GLU A 362 -22.60 6.54 21.60
N LEU A 363 -21.79 5.56 21.17
CA LEU A 363 -21.20 5.57 19.83
C LEU A 363 -22.29 5.63 18.74
N ILE A 364 -23.33 4.79 18.85
CA ILE A 364 -24.36 4.76 17.80
C ILE A 364 -25.18 6.04 17.76
N ARG A 365 -25.41 6.70 18.90
CA ARG A 365 -26.04 8.04 18.94
C ARG A 365 -25.18 9.12 18.29
N LEU A 366 -23.85 9.04 18.43
CA LEU A 366 -22.94 9.96 17.75
C LEU A 366 -22.99 9.77 16.23
N LEU A 367 -23.05 8.52 15.76
CA LEU A 367 -23.21 8.19 14.34
C LEU A 367 -24.57 8.66 13.81
N ASP A 368 -25.65 8.38 14.53
CA ASP A 368 -27.01 8.84 14.25
C ASP A 368 -27.07 10.37 14.13
N ARG A 369 -26.49 11.08 15.10
CA ARG A 369 -26.41 12.56 15.12
C ARG A 369 -25.61 13.09 13.95
N ALA A 370 -24.48 12.48 13.59
CA ALA A 370 -23.64 12.92 12.48
C ALA A 370 -24.30 12.73 11.11
N THR A 371 -25.20 11.75 11.00
CA THR A 371 -25.79 11.30 9.73
C THR A 371 -27.05 12.08 9.37
N GLY A 372 -27.04 12.66 8.18
CA GLY A 372 -28.14 13.43 7.60
C GLY A 372 -29.16 12.60 6.82
N ARG A 373 -28.73 11.58 6.06
CA ARG A 373 -29.66 10.76 5.24
C ARG A 373 -29.50 9.27 5.47
N VAL A 374 -28.30 8.72 5.27
CA VAL A 374 -28.07 7.27 5.30
C VAL A 374 -26.84 6.91 6.13
N LEU A 375 -27.01 6.00 7.08
CA LEU A 375 -25.90 5.33 7.78
C LEU A 375 -25.77 3.91 7.25
N PHE A 376 -24.62 3.57 6.67
CA PHE A 376 -24.22 2.20 6.40
C PHE A 376 -23.44 1.64 7.58
N PHE A 377 -23.85 0.49 8.08
CA PHE A 377 -23.35 -0.03 9.35
C PHE A 377 -23.14 -1.54 9.31
N ASP A 378 -21.97 -1.99 9.77
CA ASP A 378 -21.73 -3.39 10.12
C ASP A 378 -20.96 -3.49 11.44
N THR A 379 -21.08 -4.63 12.13
CA THR A 379 -20.34 -4.89 13.36
C THR A 379 -20.01 -6.37 13.48
N GLY A 380 -19.08 -6.70 14.38
CA GLY A 380 -18.81 -8.09 14.75
C GLY A 380 -20.07 -8.78 15.29
N GLN A 381 -20.27 -10.03 14.89
CA GLN A 381 -21.44 -10.84 15.21
C GLN A 381 -21.03 -12.16 15.89
N ASP A 382 -21.99 -12.84 16.50
CA ASP A 382 -21.73 -14.08 17.27
C ASP A 382 -21.55 -15.35 16.42
N ASN A 383 -21.83 -15.28 15.12
CA ASN A 383 -21.51 -16.33 14.15
C ASN A 383 -19.99 -16.43 13.89
N GLU A 384 -19.22 -15.38 14.19
CA GLU A 384 -17.78 -15.38 13.97
C GLU A 384 -17.07 -16.19 15.07
N ALA A 385 -16.26 -17.18 14.68
CA ALA A 385 -15.63 -18.11 15.62
C ALA A 385 -14.81 -17.41 16.71
N TRP A 386 -14.16 -16.28 16.42
CA TRP A 386 -13.43 -15.49 17.42
C TRP A 386 -14.30 -14.66 18.37
N PHE A 387 -15.61 -14.53 18.09
CA PHE A 387 -16.57 -13.74 18.87
C PHE A 387 -17.73 -14.56 19.42
N ALA A 388 -17.84 -15.84 19.06
CA ALA A 388 -18.94 -16.73 19.45
C ALA A 388 -19.30 -16.71 20.94
N GLU A 389 -18.31 -16.55 21.83
CA GLU A 389 -18.55 -16.37 23.26
C GLU A 389 -18.72 -14.91 23.66
N SER A 390 -17.83 -14.03 23.19
CA SER A 390 -17.75 -12.65 23.67
C SER A 390 -18.86 -11.73 23.16
N LEU A 391 -19.46 -12.07 22.02
CA LEU A 391 -20.57 -11.35 21.42
C LEU A 391 -21.85 -12.19 21.39
N ARG A 392 -21.95 -13.27 22.18
CA ARG A 392 -23.11 -14.16 22.18
C ARG A 392 -24.44 -13.41 22.19
N GLY A 393 -25.30 -13.70 21.21
CA GLY A 393 -26.60 -13.07 21.01
C GLY A 393 -26.56 -11.79 20.18
N TRP A 394 -25.39 -11.34 19.72
CA TRP A 394 -25.26 -10.29 18.70
C TRP A 394 -25.38 -10.88 17.29
N ASP A 395 -26.61 -11.30 16.97
CA ASP A 395 -27.03 -11.74 15.64
C ASP A 395 -27.64 -10.57 14.84
N PRO A 396 -27.94 -10.72 13.53
CA PRO A 396 -28.53 -9.65 12.75
C PRO A 396 -29.84 -9.07 13.34
N PRO A 397 -30.82 -9.89 13.81
CA PRO A 397 -32.01 -9.36 14.48
C PRO A 397 -31.73 -8.53 15.75
N ARG A 398 -30.72 -8.91 16.55
CA ARG A 398 -30.30 -8.14 17.72
C ARG A 398 -29.68 -6.82 17.30
N VAL A 399 -28.83 -6.81 16.28
CA VAL A 399 -28.21 -5.59 15.74
C VAL A 399 -29.27 -4.63 15.22
N GLU A 400 -30.23 -5.11 14.42
CA GLU A 400 -31.33 -4.29 13.92
C GLU A 400 -32.12 -3.65 15.08
N ARG A 401 -32.49 -4.46 16.09
CA ARG A 401 -33.21 -3.96 17.26
C ARG A 401 -32.42 -2.91 18.03
N PHE A 402 -31.12 -3.14 18.23
CA PHE A 402 -30.23 -2.19 18.90
C PHE A 402 -30.19 -0.85 18.15
N LEU A 403 -30.11 -0.88 16.81
CA LEU A 403 -30.17 0.33 15.99
C LEU A 403 -31.52 1.05 16.16
N ARG A 404 -32.66 0.33 16.12
CA ARG A 404 -33.99 0.93 16.35
C ARG A 404 -34.14 1.54 17.75
N GLU A 405 -33.57 0.92 18.77
CA GLU A 405 -33.67 1.36 20.17
C GLU A 405 -32.82 2.59 20.49
N HIS A 406 -31.78 2.86 19.70
CA HIS A 406 -30.76 3.86 20.05
C HIS A 406 -30.46 4.91 18.97
N THR A 407 -31.20 4.92 17.87
CA THR A 407 -31.08 5.92 16.80
C THR A 407 -32.42 6.54 16.46
N GLY A 408 -32.40 7.67 15.77
CA GLY A 408 -33.59 8.35 15.27
C GLY A 408 -33.87 8.09 13.78
N PHE A 409 -33.36 7.01 13.19
CA PHE A 409 -33.64 6.67 11.79
C PHE A 409 -35.07 6.14 11.62
N ASP A 410 -35.72 6.51 10.52
CA ASP A 410 -37.11 6.13 10.21
C ASP A 410 -37.20 4.69 9.70
N GLU A 411 -36.15 4.24 9.01
CA GLU A 411 -36.08 2.93 8.38
C GLU A 411 -34.74 2.28 8.67
N ILE A 412 -34.75 0.96 8.87
CA ILE A 412 -33.55 0.14 8.98
C ILE A 412 -33.74 -1.06 8.06
N VAL A 413 -32.82 -1.20 7.10
CA VAL A 413 -32.84 -2.23 6.07
C VAL A 413 -31.59 -3.10 6.22
N ASP A 414 -31.78 -4.40 6.33
CA ASP A 414 -30.70 -5.38 6.25
C ASP A 414 -30.39 -5.68 4.77
N LEU A 415 -29.21 -5.27 4.32
CA LEU A 415 -28.72 -5.48 2.95
C LEU A 415 -28.02 -6.84 2.78
N GLY A 416 -28.03 -7.68 3.82
CA GLY A 416 -27.51 -9.03 3.82
C GLY A 416 -26.01 -9.14 4.14
N PRO A 417 -25.50 -10.38 4.27
CA PRO A 417 -24.16 -10.68 4.75
C PRO A 417 -23.05 -10.34 3.74
N ASP A 418 -21.91 -9.83 4.22
CA ASP A 418 -20.69 -9.76 3.41
C ASP A 418 -20.22 -11.14 2.93
N GLU A 419 -19.37 -11.16 1.90
CA GLU A 419 -18.85 -12.40 1.33
C GLU A 419 -17.39 -12.66 1.75
N ASP A 420 -16.99 -12.13 2.90
CA ASP A 420 -15.62 -12.24 3.42
C ASP A 420 -15.33 -13.60 4.10
N ALA A 421 -16.35 -14.45 4.24
CA ALA A 421 -16.24 -15.81 4.78
C ALA A 421 -15.58 -16.78 3.78
N ARG A 422 -14.30 -16.53 3.49
CA ARG A 422 -13.48 -17.26 2.51
C ARG A 422 -12.17 -17.71 3.15
N PRO A 423 -11.51 -18.76 2.65
CA PRO A 423 -10.24 -19.22 3.21
C PRO A 423 -9.21 -18.11 3.39
N PRO A 424 -8.57 -17.97 4.57
CA PRO A 424 -8.62 -18.81 5.78
C PRO A 424 -9.61 -18.33 6.88
N TYR A 425 -10.59 -17.50 6.54
CA TYR A 425 -11.58 -16.88 7.45
C TYR A 425 -13.01 -17.39 7.24
N GLU A 426 -13.20 -18.62 6.77
CA GLU A 426 -14.49 -19.22 6.46
C GLU A 426 -15.49 -19.14 7.63
N ASP A 427 -15.00 -19.24 8.86
CA ASP A 427 -15.82 -19.24 10.07
C ASP A 427 -15.84 -17.87 10.80
N ASN A 428 -15.29 -16.80 10.21
CA ASN A 428 -15.05 -15.54 10.94
C ASN A 428 -15.68 -14.29 10.28
N TYR A 429 -16.44 -14.44 9.20
CA TYR A 429 -17.15 -13.34 8.53
C TYR A 429 -18.56 -13.79 8.08
N SER A 430 -19.18 -13.09 7.13
CA SER A 430 -20.63 -13.04 6.87
C SER A 430 -21.37 -12.02 7.73
N ARG A 431 -20.77 -10.84 7.94
CA ARG A 431 -21.44 -9.77 8.71
C ARG A 431 -22.54 -9.13 7.90
N HIS A 432 -23.71 -8.98 8.49
CA HIS A 432 -24.80 -8.25 7.82
C HIS A 432 -24.50 -6.75 7.75
N LEU A 433 -24.69 -6.19 6.56
CA LEU A 433 -24.62 -4.76 6.30
C LEU A 433 -26.02 -4.16 6.45
N PHE A 434 -26.17 -3.16 7.31
CA PHE A 434 -27.42 -2.42 7.50
C PHE A 434 -27.34 -1.05 6.84
N ALA A 435 -28.47 -0.59 6.31
CA ALA A 435 -28.69 0.81 5.95
C ALA A 435 -29.78 1.41 6.86
N CYS A 436 -29.44 2.46 7.60
CA CYS A 436 -30.38 3.22 8.42
C CYS A 436 -30.69 4.54 7.72
N VAL A 437 -31.97 4.86 7.51
CA VAL A 437 -32.41 5.95 6.64
C VAL A 437 -33.23 6.98 7.41
N ARG A 438 -32.99 8.26 7.11
CA ARG A 438 -33.91 9.35 7.43
C ARG A 438 -34.76 9.66 6.21
N THR A 439 -36.07 9.52 6.33
CA THR A 439 -37.02 10.01 5.33
C THR A 439 -37.10 11.53 5.47
N ALA A 440 -36.81 12.24 4.36
CA ALA A 440 -36.80 13.69 4.31
C ALA A 440 -38.17 14.32 4.56
#